data_AF-A0A963XQ87-F1
#
_entry.id   AF-A0A963XQ87-F1
#
_cell.length_a   1.000
_cell.length_b   1.000
_cell.length_c   1.000
_cell.angle_alpha   90.00
_cell.angle_beta   90.00
_cell.angle_gamma   90.00
#
_symmetry.space_group_name_H-M   'P 1'
#
loop_
_entity.id
_entity.type
_entity.pdbx_description
1 polymer ?
#
loop_
_entity_poly.entity_id
_entity_poly.type
_entity_poly.pdbx_seq_one_letter_code
_entity_poly.pdbx_strand_id
1 'polypeptide(L)' 'HDWLVAHDTLGPPIRDWRDRGAVSARAKRFASVSAAAALVLTWALGFGTLALAVQAAALACVLTFLWTRPDA' A
#
# COMPACT_ATOMS: atom_id res chain seq x y z
N HIS A 1 23.10 13.91 -2.88
CA HIS A 1 21.93 13.14 -3.34
C HIS A 1 20.92 12.88 -2.21
N ASP A 2 21.07 13.50 -1.03
CA ASP A 2 20.32 13.11 0.19
C ASP A 2 19.18 14.05 0.58
N TRP A 3 18.82 14.99 -0.30
CA TRP A 3 17.78 16.00 -0.03
C TRP A 3 16.42 15.36 0.30
N LEU A 4 16.11 14.20 -0.29
CA LEU A 4 14.85 13.49 -0.07
C LEU A 4 14.78 12.86 1.34
N VAL A 5 15.90 12.34 1.85
CA VAL A 5 15.98 11.69 3.16
C VAL A 5 16.10 12.74 4.29
N ALA A 6 16.69 13.89 3.99
CA ALA A 6 16.77 15.03 4.90
C ALA A 6 15.46 15.83 5.02
N HIS A 7 14.50 15.62 4.11
CA HIS A 7 13.23 16.34 4.11
C HIS A 7 12.36 15.95 5.31
N ASP A 8 11.82 16.93 6.05
CA ASP A 8 11.11 16.67 7.32
C ASP A 8 9.88 15.76 7.15
N THR A 9 9.19 15.84 6.02
CA THR A 9 7.94 15.08 5.78
C THR A 9 8.18 13.72 5.11
N LEU A 10 9.15 13.64 4.21
CA LEU A 10 9.41 12.46 3.36
C LEU A 10 10.54 11.60 3.93
N GLY A 11 11.44 12.21 4.69
CA GLY A 11 12.60 11.58 5.29
C GLY A 11 12.27 10.53 6.35
N PRO A 12 11.39 10.80 7.33
CA PRO A 12 11.09 9.85 8.39
C PRO A 12 10.58 8.50 7.87
N PRO A 13 9.58 8.44 6.96
CA PRO A 13 9.13 7.16 6.39
C PRO A 13 10.23 6.39 5.64
N ILE A 14 11.14 7.10 4.96
CA ILE A 14 12.26 6.48 4.24
C ILE A 14 13.27 5.86 5.22
N ARG A 15 13.57 6.56 6.32
CA ARG A 15 14.47 6.05 7.37
C ARG A 15 13.86 4.85 8.08
N ASP A 16 12.59 4.93 8.47
CA ASP A 16 11.89 3.82 9.15
C ASP A 16 11.84 2.56 8.29
N TRP A 17 11.64 2.71 6.97
CA TRP A 17 11.72 1.60 6.04
C TRP A 17 13.14 1.04 5.90
N ARG A 18 14.15 1.92 5.84
CA ARG A 18 15.56 1.51 5.65
C ARG A 18 16.13 0.83 6.89
N ASP A 19 15.74 1.28 8.08
CA ASP A 19 16.28 0.79 9.35
C ASP A 19 15.53 -0.43 9.87
N ARG A 20 14.20 -0.45 9.73
CA ARG A 20 13.33 -1.48 10.36
C ARG A 20 12.40 -2.19 9.37
N GLY A 21 12.40 -1.80 8.09
CA GLY A 21 11.39 -2.26 7.14
C GLY A 21 9.97 -1.86 7.55
N ALA A 22 9.84 -0.80 8.34
CA ALA A 22 8.59 -0.44 9.00
C ALA A 22 7.70 0.41 8.09
N VAL A 23 6.40 0.18 8.18
CA VAL A 23 5.38 0.93 7.43
C VAL A 23 4.39 1.48 8.43
N SER A 24 4.14 2.79 8.39
CA SER A 24 3.17 3.40 9.32
C SER A 24 1.78 2.78 9.19
N ALA A 25 1.10 2.60 10.33
CA ALA A 25 -0.28 2.12 10.37
C ALA A 25 -1.24 2.98 9.51
N ARG A 26 -0.95 4.29 9.40
CA ARG A 26 -1.68 5.21 8.52
C ARG A 26 -1.52 4.82 7.05
N ALA A 27 -0.30 4.56 6.59
CA ALA A 27 -0.07 4.12 5.21
C ALA A 27 -0.75 2.78 4.91
N LYS A 28 -0.73 1.82 5.86
CA LYS A 28 -1.45 0.54 5.73
C LYS A 28 -2.96 0.73 5.55
N ARG A 29 -3.56 1.63 6.32
CA ARG A 29 -5.00 1.98 6.22
C ARG A 29 -5.32 2.63 4.87
N PHE A 30 -4.55 3.63 4.44
CA PHE A 30 -4.77 4.26 3.14
C PHE A 30 -4.62 3.26 1.99
N ALA A 31 -3.60 2.40 2.02
CA ALA A 31 -3.42 1.35 1.02
C ALA A 31 -4.63 0.40 0.97
N SER A 32 -5.16 0.00 2.13
CA SER A 32 -6.33 -0.88 2.23
C SER A 32 -7.59 -0.21 1.67
N VAL A 33 -7.83 1.06 1.99
CA VAL A 33 -8.96 1.84 1.48
C VAL A 33 -8.84 2.05 -0.03
N SER A 34 -7.67 2.42 -0.53
CA SER A 34 -7.43 2.60 -1.97
C SER A 34 -7.58 1.29 -2.75
N ALA A 35 -7.12 0.16 -2.21
CA ALA A 35 -7.31 -1.15 -2.80
C ALA A 35 -8.80 -1.53 -2.89
N ALA A 36 -9.57 -1.30 -1.82
CA ALA A 36 -11.01 -1.52 -1.82
C ALA A 36 -11.73 -0.61 -2.81
N ALA A 37 -11.38 0.68 -2.87
CA ALA A 37 -11.94 1.63 -3.82
C ALA A 37 -11.66 1.22 -5.28
N ALA A 38 -10.45 0.72 -5.58
CA ALA A 38 -10.11 0.23 -6.90
C ALA A 38 -10.94 -0.99 -7.31
N LEU A 39 -11.15 -1.95 -6.41
CA LEU A 39 -12.02 -3.12 -6.67
C LEU A 39 -13.47 -2.73 -6.91
N VAL A 40 -14.01 -1.81 -6.10
CA VAL A 40 -15.37 -1.29 -6.27
C VAL A 40 -15.51 -0.58 -7.61
N LEU A 41 -14.52 0.21 -8.01
CA LEU A 41 -14.52 0.90 -9.30
C LEU A 41 -14.49 -0.09 -10.46
N THR A 42 -13.63 -1.11 -10.41
CA THR A 42 -13.56 -2.16 -11.43
C THR A 42 -14.87 -2.93 -11.54
N TRP A 43 -15.54 -3.21 -10.41
CA TRP A 43 -16.87 -3.80 -10.42
C TRP A 43 -17.93 -2.87 -11.04
N ALA A 44 -17.95 -1.59 -10.63
CA ALA A 44 -18.92 -0.60 -11.11
C ALA A 44 -18.80 -0.31 -12.62
N LEU A 45 -17.59 -0.42 -13.17
CA LEU A 45 -17.31 -0.27 -14.60
C LEU A 45 -17.65 -1.52 -15.42
N GLY A 46 -18.08 -2.61 -14.78
CA GLY A 46 -18.53 -3.82 -15.47
C GLY A 46 -17.41 -4.64 -16.11
N PHE A 47 -16.18 -4.56 -15.59
CA PHE A 47 -15.08 -5.41 -16.08
C PHE A 47 -15.39 -6.89 -15.84
N GLY A 48 -14.81 -7.76 -16.68
CA GLY A 48 -15.00 -9.19 -16.57
C GLY A 48 -14.59 -9.76 -15.20
N THR A 49 -15.29 -10.81 -14.77
CA THR A 49 -15.06 -11.47 -13.47
C THR A 49 -13.61 -11.94 -13.28
N LEU A 50 -12.95 -12.38 -14.36
CA LEU A 50 -11.54 -12.74 -14.33
C LEU A 50 -10.63 -11.55 -13.98
N ALA A 51 -10.90 -10.37 -14.53
CA ALA A 51 -10.12 -9.17 -14.24
C ALA A 51 -10.27 -8.76 -12.77
N LEU A 52 -11.49 -8.80 -12.25
CA LEU A 52 -11.78 -8.53 -10.84
C LEU A 52 -11.10 -9.55 -9.91
N ALA A 53 -11.15 -10.84 -10.26
CA ALA A 53 -10.51 -11.91 -9.47
C ALA A 53 -8.98 -11.77 -9.44
N VAL A 54 -8.35 -11.51 -10.58
CA VAL A 54 -6.89 -11.29 -10.67
C VAL A 54 -6.48 -10.04 -9.91
N GLN A 55 -7.23 -8.95 -10.06
CA GLN A 55 -6.99 -7.71 -9.32
C GLN A 55 -7.12 -7.92 -7.81
N ALA A 56 -8.17 -8.61 -7.36
CA ALA A 56 -8.39 -8.92 -5.95
C ALA A 56 -7.26 -9.78 -5.37
N ALA A 57 -6.83 -10.80 -6.10
CA ALA A 57 -5.72 -11.66 -5.68
C ALA A 57 -4.40 -10.88 -5.57
N ALA A 58 -4.09 -10.04 -6.58
CA ALA A 58 -2.88 -9.21 -6.55
C ALA A 58 -2.89 -8.20 -5.39
N LEU A 59 -4.01 -7.51 -5.18
CA LEU A 59 -4.18 -6.57 -4.07
C LEU A 59 -4.11 -7.26 -2.72
N ALA A 60 -4.70 -8.45 -2.57
CA ALA A 60 -4.61 -9.24 -1.36
C ALA A 60 -3.16 -9.60 -1.03
N CYS A 61 -2.38 -10.10 -2.01
CA CYS A 61 -0.96 -10.41 -1.81
C CYS A 61 -0.17 -9.18 -1.33
N VAL A 62 -0.38 -8.02 -1.95
CA VAL A 62 0.29 -6.77 -1.59
C VAL A 62 -0.11 -6.31 -0.19
N LEU A 63 -1.40 -6.36 0.15
CA LEU A 63 -1.88 -6.01 1.48
C LEU A 63 -1.33 -6.96 2.54
N THR A 64 -1.33 -8.27 2.30
CA THR A 64 -0.73 -9.25 3.22
C THR A 64 0.74 -8.92 3.46
N PHE A 65 1.52 -8.67 2.42
CA PHE A 65 2.91 -8.23 2.56
C PHE A 65 3.03 -6.96 3.41
N LEU A 66 2.21 -5.94 3.12
CA LEU A 66 2.22 -4.68 3.83
C LEU A 66 1.89 -4.84 5.33
N TRP A 67 0.94 -5.72 5.64
CA TRP A 67 0.51 -6.00 7.02
C TRP A 67 1.50 -6.88 7.80
N THR A 68 2.31 -7.70 7.12
CA THR A 68 3.41 -8.45 7.76
C THR A 68 4.59 -7.57 8.16
N ARG A 69 4.66 -6.32 7.68
CA ARG A 69 5.72 -5.39 8.05
C ARG A 69 5.46 -4.76 9.43
N PRO A 70 6.49 -4.56 10.25
CA PRO A 70 6.35 -3.88 11.54
C PRO A 70 5.81 -2.45 11.35
N ASP A 71 5.08 -1.96 12.34
CA ASP A 71 4.65 -0.57 12.39
C ASP A 71 5.82 0.34 12.77
N ALA A 72 5.88 1.51 12.14
CA ALA A 72 6.94 2.52 12.32
C ALA A 72 6.78 3.32 13.61
#